data_AF-A0AAW9BPA9-F1
#
_entry.id   AF-A0AAW9BPA9-F1
#
_cell.length_a   1.000
_cell.length_b   1.000
_cell.length_c   1.000
_cell.angle_alpha   90.00
_cell.angle_beta   90.00
_cell.angle_gamma   90.00
#
_symmetry.space_group_name_H-M   'P 1'
#
loop_
_entity.id
_entity.type
_entity.pdbx_description
1 polymer ?
#
loop_
_entity_poly.entity_id
_entity_poly.type
_entity_poly.pdbx_seq_one_letter_code
_entity_poly.pdbx_strand_id
1 'polypeptide(L)'
;DLLASELLKPIGNLSPSWSNSFPVTASVGIAQYPQDGTDVAKLLSSADAAMYQAKRAGKNQYAYYSAALNVESQRRSQLERALRKSNVEEEFHLVFQPYMNNRDNEIEGLEVLLRWEAEGIGPVPPKEFIPIAEQAGLFDKIDRWVFANATAEYHQLRNIFGKDIVLSINLSSAELNSLEMAQFIHKHVTRNGIKPECIELEITETFAAEQQG
;
A
#
# COMPACT_ATOMS: atom_id res chain seq x y z
N ASP A 1 -10.37 7.72 27.09
CA ASP A 1 -10.22 9.05 27.71
C ASP A 1 -11.55 9.79 27.69
N LEU A 2 -12.03 10.28 28.85
CA LEU A 2 -13.25 11.09 28.91
C LEU A 2 -13.05 12.40 28.15
N LEU A 3 -11.89 13.04 28.30
CA LEU A 3 -11.62 14.36 27.72
C LEU A 3 -11.44 14.28 26.19
N ALA A 4 -10.72 13.28 25.68
CA ALA A 4 -10.62 13.08 24.23
C ALA A 4 -11.98 12.72 23.60
N SER A 5 -12.82 11.95 24.30
CA SER A 5 -14.18 11.66 23.82
C SER A 5 -15.06 12.91 23.79
N GLU A 6 -14.96 13.78 24.80
CA GLU A 6 -15.68 15.06 24.84
C GLU A 6 -15.17 16.07 23.79
N LEU A 7 -13.89 16.00 23.39
CA LEU A 7 -13.36 16.84 22.30
C LEU A 7 -13.85 16.41 20.91
N LEU A 8 -14.10 15.11 20.70
CA LEU A 8 -14.55 14.57 19.41
C LEU A 8 -16.06 14.72 19.21
N LYS A 9 -16.86 14.67 20.27
CA LYS A 9 -18.34 14.78 20.23
C LYS A 9 -18.87 16.01 19.47
N PRO A 10 -18.36 17.24 19.68
CA PRO A 10 -18.86 18.43 18.99
C PRO A 10 -18.51 18.45 17.50
N ILE A 11 -17.38 17.86 17.11
CA ILE A 11 -16.86 17.86 15.73
C ILE A 11 -17.74 16.97 14.84
N GLY A 12 -18.17 15.82 15.34
CA GLY A 12 -19.09 14.93 14.62
C GLY A 12 -20.54 15.43 14.53
N ASN A 13 -20.90 16.42 15.36
CA ASN A 13 -22.27 16.95 15.49
C ASN A 13 -22.40 18.42 15.05
N LEU A 14 -21.49 18.91 14.19
CA LEU A 14 -21.58 20.27 13.66
C LEU A 14 -22.90 20.44 12.89
N SER A 15 -23.86 21.14 13.50
CA SER A 15 -25.15 21.47 12.92
C SER A 15 -25.01 22.38 11.69
N PRO A 16 -25.79 22.18 10.62
CA PRO A 16 -25.61 22.91 9.38
C PRO A 16 -26.08 24.36 9.53
N SER A 17 -25.19 25.32 9.27
CA SER A 17 -25.58 26.72 9.02
C SER A 17 -25.87 27.01 7.55
N TRP A 18 -25.62 26.05 6.64
CA TRP A 18 -25.84 26.17 5.19
C TRP A 18 -26.45 24.90 4.59
N SER A 19 -27.07 25.03 3.42
CA SER A 19 -27.86 23.98 2.75
C SER A 19 -27.09 22.74 2.29
N ASN A 20 -25.77 22.67 2.52
CA ASN A 20 -24.94 21.48 2.34
C ASN A 20 -24.18 21.20 3.65
N SER A 21 -24.35 20.00 4.20
CA SER A 21 -23.55 19.53 5.34
C SER A 21 -22.29 18.83 4.84
N PHE A 22 -21.12 19.31 5.24
CA PHE A 22 -19.85 18.62 5.02
C PHE A 22 -19.44 17.93 6.32
N PRO A 23 -19.42 16.60 6.39
CA PRO A 23 -19.00 15.89 7.60
C PRO A 23 -17.52 16.16 7.86
N VAL A 24 -17.21 16.77 9.00
CA VAL A 24 -15.84 16.97 9.48
C VAL A 24 -15.53 15.89 10.50
N THR A 25 -14.32 15.33 10.44
CA THR A 25 -13.83 14.35 11.41
C THR A 25 -12.47 14.79 11.92
N ALA A 26 -12.10 14.36 13.13
CA ALA A 26 -10.80 14.64 13.72
C ALA A 26 -10.14 13.36 14.25
N SER A 27 -8.82 13.34 14.29
CA SER A 27 -8.04 12.29 14.92
C SER A 27 -7.17 12.93 16.00
N VAL A 28 -7.16 12.38 17.22
CA VAL A 28 -6.52 13.00 18.39
C VAL A 28 -5.40 12.11 18.93
N GLY A 29 -4.22 12.67 19.13
CA GLY A 29 -3.11 11.99 19.78
C GLY A 29 -2.92 12.46 21.22
N ILE A 30 -2.67 11.53 22.13
CA ILE A 30 -2.52 11.81 23.57
C ILE A 30 -1.13 11.38 24.03
N ALA A 31 -0.38 12.30 24.65
CA ALA A 31 0.89 12.01 25.34
C ALA A 31 0.83 12.54 26.78
N GLN A 32 1.41 11.81 27.72
CA GLN A 32 1.35 12.07 29.15
C GLN A 32 2.72 12.43 29.70
N TYR A 33 2.81 13.56 30.40
CA TYR A 33 3.98 13.88 31.23
C TYR A 33 3.88 13.12 32.57
N PRO A 34 4.98 12.58 33.11
CA PRO A 34 6.33 12.52 32.52
C PRO A 34 6.59 11.27 31.68
N GLN A 35 5.60 10.37 31.56
CA GLN A 35 5.76 9.03 30.98
C GLN A 35 6.23 9.04 29.52
N ASP A 36 5.71 9.97 28.72
CA ASP A 36 5.89 10.05 27.27
C ASP A 36 6.88 11.15 26.86
N GLY A 37 7.46 11.85 27.84
CA GLY A 37 8.44 12.91 27.63
C GLY A 37 8.57 13.81 28.84
N THR A 38 9.80 14.26 29.10
CA THR A 38 10.12 15.19 30.20
C THR A 38 10.32 16.63 29.73
N ASP A 39 10.27 16.87 28.42
CA ASP A 39 10.36 18.19 27.79
C ASP A 39 9.26 18.38 26.74
N VAL A 40 9.00 19.64 26.37
CA VAL A 40 7.92 20.03 25.46
C VAL A 40 8.11 19.42 24.07
N ALA A 41 9.33 19.40 23.54
CA ALA A 41 9.59 18.88 22.20
C ALA A 41 9.29 17.39 22.12
N LYS A 42 9.70 16.63 23.15
CA LYS A 42 9.41 15.20 23.24
C LYS A 42 7.93 14.89 23.41
N LEU A 43 7.21 15.66 24.24
CA LEU A 43 5.76 15.49 24.41
C LEU A 43 4.98 15.81 23.12
N LEU A 44 5.35 16.88 22.41
CA LEU A 44 4.74 17.23 21.12
C LEU A 44 4.98 16.15 20.07
N SER A 45 6.22 15.67 19.93
CA SER A 45 6.54 14.56 19.03
C SER A 45 5.76 13.29 19.37
N SER A 46 5.51 13.04 20.65
CA SER A 46 4.78 11.87 21.12
C SER A 46 3.28 11.98 20.85
N ALA A 47 2.69 13.15 21.07
CA ALA A 47 1.30 13.42 20.72
C ALA A 47 1.06 13.33 19.21
N ASP A 48 1.98 13.85 18.39
CA ASP A 48 1.90 13.77 16.92
C ASP A 48 1.94 12.32 16.43
N ALA A 49 2.87 11.50 16.96
CA ALA A 49 2.94 10.08 16.64
C ALA A 49 1.64 9.33 16.97
N ALA A 50 1.03 9.62 18.11
CA ALA A 50 -0.25 9.04 18.51
C ALA A 50 -1.41 9.52 17.61
N MET A 51 -1.42 10.80 17.22
CA MET A 51 -2.44 11.36 16.32
C MET A 51 -2.42 10.67 14.95
N TYR A 52 -1.24 10.44 14.38
CA TYR A 52 -1.10 9.71 13.12
C TYR A 52 -1.69 8.30 13.20
N GLN A 53 -1.50 7.60 14.33
CA GLN A 53 -2.12 6.29 14.54
C GLN A 53 -3.64 6.40 14.62
N ALA A 54 -4.16 7.38 15.36
CA ALA A 54 -5.59 7.67 15.42
C ALA A 54 -6.18 8.04 14.05
N LYS A 55 -5.37 8.49 13.09
CA LYS A 55 -5.79 8.69 11.70
C LYS A 55 -5.83 7.39 10.90
N ARG A 56 -4.94 6.44 11.20
CA ARG A 56 -4.85 5.13 10.53
C ARG A 56 -5.94 4.15 10.95
N ALA A 57 -6.28 4.09 12.22
CA ALA A 57 -7.28 3.13 12.70
C ALA A 57 -8.73 3.49 12.26
N GLY A 58 -8.91 4.53 11.42
CA GLY A 58 -10.20 5.16 11.11
C GLY A 58 -10.26 6.67 11.42
N LYS A 59 -11.31 7.33 10.95
CA LYS A 59 -11.61 8.74 11.27
C LYS A 59 -12.33 8.83 12.63
N ASN A 60 -12.29 10.00 13.28
CA ASN A 60 -13.07 10.31 14.50
C ASN A 60 -12.71 9.48 15.74
N GLN A 61 -11.42 9.40 16.08
CA GLN A 61 -10.95 8.64 17.24
C GLN A 61 -9.68 9.23 17.85
N TYR A 62 -9.20 8.61 18.92
CA TYR A 62 -7.98 8.99 19.61
C TYR A 62 -7.05 7.80 19.85
N ALA A 63 -5.77 8.06 20.03
CA ALA A 63 -4.78 7.07 20.44
C ALA A 63 -3.84 7.65 21.50
N TYR A 64 -3.37 6.80 22.40
CA TYR A 64 -2.32 7.14 23.35
C TYR A 64 -0.95 6.83 22.76
N TYR A 65 0.03 7.65 23.13
CA TYR A 65 1.40 7.38 22.82
C TYR A 65 1.89 6.08 23.46
N SER A 66 2.76 5.38 22.73
CA SER A 66 3.67 4.41 23.32
C SER A 66 4.99 4.44 22.56
N ALA A 67 6.09 4.05 23.20
CA ALA A 67 7.40 4.01 22.54
C ALA A 67 7.39 3.12 21.30
N ALA A 68 6.67 1.99 21.33
CA ALA A 68 6.50 1.11 20.18
C ALA A 68 5.80 1.82 19.00
N LEU A 69 4.77 2.60 19.29
CA LEU A 69 4.03 3.39 18.30
C LEU A 69 4.88 4.48 17.66
N ASN A 70 5.75 5.12 18.44
CA ASN A 70 6.68 6.12 17.92
C ASN A 70 7.64 5.52 16.90
N VAL A 71 8.20 4.35 17.20
CA VAL A 71 9.13 3.65 16.31
C VAL A 71 8.44 3.26 15.02
N GLU A 72 7.22 2.71 15.09
CA GLU A 72 6.44 2.36 13.89
C GLU A 72 6.12 3.61 13.04
N SER A 73 5.68 4.70 13.67
CA SER A 73 5.37 5.95 12.98
C SER A 73 6.61 6.54 12.28
N GLN A 74 7.76 6.60 12.98
CA GLN A 74 9.01 7.07 12.41
C GLN A 74 9.49 6.20 11.25
N ARG A 75 9.44 4.87 11.40
CA ARG A 75 9.79 3.90 10.36
C ARG A 75 8.93 4.10 9.11
N ARG A 76 7.63 4.23 9.29
CA ARG A 76 6.68 4.46 8.21
C ARG A 76 6.94 5.80 7.50
N SER A 77 7.13 6.90 8.24
CA SER A 77 7.46 8.19 7.64
C SER A 77 8.80 8.16 6.88
N GLN A 78 9.78 7.39 7.37
CA GLN A 78 11.03 7.18 6.65
C GLN A 78 10.79 6.46 5.32
N LEU A 79 10.02 5.37 5.33
CA LEU A 79 9.69 4.61 4.12
C LEU A 79 8.86 5.43 3.12
N GLU A 80 7.86 6.17 3.56
CA GLU A 80 7.07 7.01 2.64
C GLU A 80 7.95 8.05 1.94
N ARG A 81 8.85 8.70 2.67
CA ARG A 81 9.81 9.64 2.08
C ARG A 81 10.77 8.97 1.10
N ALA A 82 11.21 7.75 1.40
CA ALA A 82 12.06 6.98 0.51
C ALA A 82 11.29 6.57 -0.76
N LEU A 83 10.09 6.00 -0.65
CA LEU A 83 9.22 5.66 -1.79
C LEU A 83 8.98 6.86 -2.71
N ARG A 84 8.65 8.03 -2.16
CA ARG A 84 8.43 9.26 -2.96
C ARG A 84 9.65 9.70 -3.76
N LYS A 85 10.86 9.36 -3.29
CA LYS A 85 12.12 9.68 -3.96
C LYS A 85 12.64 8.53 -4.83
N SER A 86 12.07 7.34 -4.65
CA SER A 86 12.63 6.12 -5.21
C SER A 86 12.63 6.11 -6.74
N ASN A 87 13.68 5.53 -7.30
CA ASN A 87 13.73 5.20 -8.71
C ASN A 87 13.31 3.74 -8.90
N VAL A 88 12.14 3.54 -9.52
CA VAL A 88 11.57 2.20 -9.74
C VAL A 88 12.51 1.26 -10.49
N GLU A 89 13.31 1.79 -11.42
CA GLU A 89 14.23 0.97 -12.23
C GLU A 89 15.51 0.55 -11.49
N GLU A 90 15.86 1.22 -10.39
CA GLU A 90 17.11 0.99 -9.66
C GLU A 90 16.89 0.27 -8.32
N GLU A 91 15.77 0.56 -7.66
CA GLU A 91 15.49 0.06 -6.31
C GLU A 91 14.51 -1.12 -6.28
N PHE A 92 13.74 -1.34 -7.34
CA PHE A 92 12.76 -2.42 -7.38
C PHE A 92 13.23 -3.55 -8.29
N HIS A 93 12.86 -4.76 -7.90
CA HIS A 93 13.08 -5.95 -8.71
C HIS A 93 11.93 -6.93 -8.53
N LEU A 94 11.75 -7.80 -9.53
CA LEU A 94 10.75 -8.85 -9.49
C LEU A 94 11.41 -10.17 -9.10
N VAL A 95 10.71 -10.94 -8.28
CA VAL A 95 11.00 -12.36 -8.09
C VAL A 95 9.78 -13.18 -8.46
N PHE A 96 10.00 -14.39 -8.95
CA PHE A 96 8.96 -15.26 -9.49
C PHE A 96 8.86 -16.51 -8.64
N GLN A 97 7.71 -16.73 -8.00
CA GLN A 97 7.47 -17.88 -7.14
C GLN A 97 6.60 -18.91 -7.87
N PRO A 98 7.11 -20.11 -8.18
CA PRO A 98 6.30 -21.14 -8.81
C PRO A 98 5.18 -21.63 -7.90
N TYR A 99 4.00 -21.83 -8.48
CA TYR A 99 2.89 -22.54 -7.85
C TYR A 99 2.46 -23.75 -8.72
N MET A 100 1.96 -24.78 -8.06
CA MET A 100 1.68 -26.08 -8.69
C MET A 100 0.18 -26.34 -8.82
N ASN A 101 -0.19 -27.07 -9.86
CA ASN A 101 -1.52 -27.65 -9.96
C ASN A 101 -1.63 -28.88 -9.05
N ASN A 102 -2.67 -28.94 -8.22
CA ASN A 102 -2.92 -30.06 -7.31
C ASN A 102 -3.23 -31.40 -8.00
N ARG A 103 -3.59 -31.39 -9.30
CA ARG A 103 -3.94 -32.62 -10.04
C ARG A 103 -2.71 -33.41 -10.47
N ASP A 104 -1.72 -32.72 -11.03
CA ASP A 104 -0.61 -33.36 -11.74
C ASP A 104 0.77 -33.04 -11.12
N ASN A 105 0.83 -32.29 -10.00
CA ASN A 105 2.08 -31.81 -9.36
C ASN A 105 3.03 -31.08 -10.31
N GLU A 106 2.51 -30.54 -11.41
CA GLU A 106 3.27 -29.71 -12.32
C GLU A 106 3.17 -28.23 -11.94
N ILE A 107 4.24 -27.49 -12.22
CA ILE A 107 4.21 -26.02 -12.15
C ILE A 107 3.19 -25.52 -13.18
N GLU A 108 2.22 -24.75 -12.68
CA GLU A 108 1.12 -24.17 -13.47
C GLU A 108 1.44 -22.72 -13.86
N GLY A 109 2.02 -21.98 -12.92
CA GLY A 109 2.39 -20.58 -13.14
C GLY A 109 3.38 -20.07 -12.11
N LEU A 110 3.60 -18.77 -12.19
CA LEU A 110 4.52 -18.02 -11.35
C LEU A 110 3.79 -16.81 -10.76
N GLU A 111 3.80 -16.70 -9.44
CA GLU A 111 3.41 -15.48 -8.75
C GLU A 111 4.53 -14.45 -8.91
N VAL A 112 4.18 -13.28 -9.45
CA VAL A 112 5.09 -12.15 -9.66
C VAL A 112 5.09 -11.29 -8.41
N LEU A 113 6.23 -11.29 -7.73
CA LEU A 113 6.38 -10.68 -6.42
C LEU A 113 7.37 -9.51 -6.48
N LEU A 114 6.86 -8.31 -6.18
CA LEU A 114 7.68 -7.10 -6.09
C LEU A 114 8.62 -7.15 -4.88
N ARG A 115 9.84 -6.68 -5.05
CA ARG A 115 10.83 -6.47 -3.99
C ARG A 115 11.37 -5.05 -4.09
N TRP A 116 11.68 -4.46 -2.94
CA TRP A 116 12.21 -3.11 -2.85
C TRP A 116 13.48 -3.10 -2.00
N GLU A 117 14.58 -2.68 -2.61
CA GLU A 117 15.87 -2.40 -2.00
C GLU A 117 16.02 -0.90 -1.84
N ALA A 118 15.51 -0.38 -0.72
CA ALA A 118 15.44 1.05 -0.50
C ALA A 118 16.82 1.65 -0.26
N GLU A 119 17.19 2.69 -1.01
CA GLU A 119 18.49 3.33 -0.88
C GLU A 119 18.73 3.85 0.56
N GLY A 120 19.85 3.46 1.17
CA GLY A 120 20.22 3.85 2.54
C GLY A 120 19.40 3.18 3.66
N ILE A 121 18.43 2.31 3.32
CA ILE A 121 17.60 1.56 4.27
C ILE A 121 17.84 0.05 4.13
N GLY A 122 18.02 -0.45 2.90
CA GLY A 122 18.15 -1.87 2.58
C GLY A 122 16.80 -2.51 2.22
N PRO A 123 16.71 -3.86 2.27
CA PRO A 123 15.53 -4.59 1.81
C PRO A 123 14.32 -4.27 2.68
N VAL A 124 13.21 -3.90 2.03
CA VAL A 124 11.94 -3.58 2.69
C VAL A 124 10.87 -4.61 2.28
N PRO A 125 10.22 -5.30 3.24
CA PRO A 125 9.19 -6.28 2.94
C PRO A 125 7.96 -5.66 2.23
N PRO A 126 7.35 -6.34 1.24
CA PRO A 126 6.13 -5.89 0.56
C PRO A 126 4.98 -5.51 1.50
N LYS A 127 4.77 -6.31 2.55
CA LYS A 127 3.78 -6.04 3.60
C LYS A 127 3.96 -4.69 4.31
N GLU A 128 5.16 -4.12 4.27
CA GLU A 128 5.47 -2.84 4.90
C GLU A 128 5.29 -1.68 3.91
N PHE A 129 5.80 -1.80 2.67
CA PHE A 129 5.81 -0.68 1.73
C PHE A 129 4.59 -0.59 0.82
N ILE A 130 3.93 -1.70 0.47
CA ILE A 130 2.76 -1.68 -0.43
C ILE A 130 1.63 -0.80 0.16
N PRO A 131 1.20 -0.98 1.42
CA PRO A 131 0.15 -0.14 1.99
C PRO A 131 0.54 1.35 2.06
N ILE A 132 1.83 1.64 2.19
CA ILE A 132 2.33 3.02 2.20
C ILE A 132 2.26 3.61 0.79
N ALA A 133 2.68 2.85 -0.23
CA ALA A 133 2.62 3.28 -1.62
C ALA A 133 1.17 3.55 -2.07
N GLU A 134 0.22 2.69 -1.70
CA GLU A 134 -1.20 2.87 -1.97
C GLU A 134 -1.75 4.15 -1.33
N GLN A 135 -1.54 4.31 -0.02
CA GLN A 135 -2.03 5.47 0.72
C GLN A 135 -1.35 6.79 0.29
N ALA A 136 -0.13 6.72 -0.24
CA ALA A 136 0.59 7.87 -0.79
C ALA A 136 0.24 8.17 -2.26
N GLY A 137 -0.56 7.32 -2.92
CA GLY A 137 -0.93 7.46 -4.34
C GLY A 137 0.22 7.18 -5.30
N LEU A 138 1.18 6.32 -4.92
CA LEU A 138 2.37 5.97 -5.70
C LEU A 138 2.21 4.65 -6.47
N PHE A 139 1.10 3.92 -6.27
CA PHE A 139 0.90 2.58 -6.80
C PHE A 139 0.77 2.54 -8.34
N ASP A 140 0.13 3.51 -8.99
CA ASP A 140 -0.04 3.51 -10.47
C ASP A 140 1.30 3.33 -11.21
N LYS A 141 2.33 4.09 -10.82
CA LYS A 141 3.67 3.97 -11.41
C LYS A 141 4.30 2.60 -11.14
N ILE A 142 4.12 2.08 -9.93
CA ILE A 142 4.69 0.80 -9.50
C ILE A 142 4.00 -0.34 -10.25
N ASP A 143 2.67 -0.36 -10.31
CA ASP A 143 1.88 -1.41 -10.95
C ASP A 143 2.17 -1.49 -12.46
N ARG A 144 2.28 -0.34 -13.13
CA ARG A 144 2.68 -0.29 -14.54
C ARG A 144 4.08 -0.83 -14.75
N TRP A 145 5.01 -0.48 -13.86
CA TRP A 145 6.39 -0.98 -13.92
C TRP A 145 6.44 -2.49 -13.70
N VAL A 146 5.74 -3.01 -12.68
CA VAL A 146 5.61 -4.44 -12.40
C VAL A 146 5.06 -5.17 -13.61
N PHE A 147 3.93 -4.71 -14.16
CA PHE A 147 3.28 -5.36 -15.30
C PHE A 147 4.17 -5.36 -16.55
N ALA A 148 4.82 -4.22 -16.85
CA ALA A 148 5.70 -4.10 -18.00
C ALA A 148 6.91 -5.04 -17.90
N ASN A 149 7.56 -5.12 -16.72
CA ASN A 149 8.73 -5.97 -16.51
C ASN A 149 8.36 -7.45 -16.47
N ALA A 150 7.28 -7.81 -15.76
CA ALA A 150 6.79 -9.19 -15.71
C ALA A 150 6.47 -9.75 -17.10
N THR A 151 5.75 -8.96 -17.91
CA THR A 151 5.40 -9.37 -19.27
C THR A 151 6.61 -9.38 -20.21
N ALA A 152 7.66 -8.58 -19.95
CA ALA A 152 8.90 -8.63 -20.71
C ALA A 152 9.68 -9.93 -20.48
N GLU A 153 9.61 -10.51 -19.27
CA GLU A 153 10.29 -11.75 -18.92
C GLU A 153 9.56 -13.02 -19.41
N TYR A 154 8.30 -12.90 -19.85
CA TYR A 154 7.43 -14.02 -20.20
C TYR A 154 8.09 -15.07 -21.11
N HIS A 155 8.71 -14.65 -22.23
CA HIS A 155 9.29 -15.61 -23.19
C HIS A 155 10.52 -16.33 -22.65
N GLN A 156 11.30 -15.66 -21.81
CA GLN A 156 12.43 -16.30 -21.14
C GLN A 156 11.93 -17.36 -20.15
N LEU A 157 10.94 -17.00 -19.34
CA LEU A 157 10.33 -17.92 -18.37
C LEU A 157 9.68 -19.11 -19.08
N ARG A 158 8.90 -18.86 -20.15
CA ARG A 158 8.32 -19.90 -21.02
C ARG A 158 9.38 -20.88 -21.55
N ASN A 159 10.53 -20.38 -21.98
CA ASN A 159 11.63 -21.23 -22.46
C ASN A 159 12.27 -22.06 -21.34
N ILE A 160 12.40 -21.51 -20.12
CA ILE A 160 12.93 -22.22 -18.95
C ILE A 160 12.01 -23.40 -18.57
N PHE A 161 10.69 -23.18 -18.58
CA PHE A 161 9.72 -24.22 -18.23
C PHE A 161 9.33 -25.14 -19.40
N GLY A 162 9.68 -24.77 -20.64
CA GLY A 162 9.41 -25.56 -21.84
C GLY A 162 7.94 -25.61 -22.26
N LYS A 163 7.08 -24.79 -21.64
CA LYS A 163 5.64 -24.70 -21.90
C LYS A 163 5.12 -23.29 -21.62
N ASP A 164 3.91 -23.01 -22.09
CA ASP A 164 3.18 -21.81 -21.67
C ASP A 164 2.97 -21.88 -20.14
N ILE A 165 3.15 -20.75 -19.47
CA ILE A 165 3.07 -20.60 -18.01
C ILE A 165 2.21 -19.39 -17.69
N VAL A 166 1.41 -19.48 -16.63
CA VAL A 166 0.62 -18.33 -16.17
C VAL A 166 1.52 -17.41 -15.33
N LEU A 167 1.46 -16.10 -15.58
CA LEU A 167 2.03 -15.09 -14.68
C LEU A 167 0.90 -14.48 -13.86
N SER A 168 0.91 -14.68 -12.54
CA SER A 168 -0.01 -14.02 -11.62
C SER A 168 0.59 -12.71 -11.14
N ILE A 169 0.00 -11.60 -11.57
CA ILE A 169 0.49 -10.25 -11.31
C ILE A 169 -0.48 -9.54 -10.38
N ASN A 170 0.03 -9.13 -9.23
CA ASN A 170 -0.71 -8.33 -8.27
C ASN A 170 -0.96 -6.92 -8.84
N LEU A 171 -2.19 -6.44 -8.73
CA LEU A 171 -2.62 -5.11 -9.13
C LEU A 171 -3.33 -4.43 -7.96
N SER A 172 -3.00 -3.17 -7.69
CA SER A 172 -3.72 -2.42 -6.67
C SER A 172 -5.18 -2.27 -7.06
N SER A 173 -6.06 -2.50 -6.10
CA SER A 173 -7.50 -2.28 -6.24
C SER A 173 -7.89 -0.86 -6.65
N ALA A 174 -7.01 0.13 -6.48
CA ALA A 174 -7.26 1.48 -6.94
C ALA A 174 -7.16 1.63 -8.48
N GLU A 175 -6.53 0.68 -9.20
CA GLU A 175 -6.51 0.62 -10.67
C GLU A 175 -7.73 -0.10 -11.29
N LEU A 176 -8.60 -0.70 -10.48
CA LEU A 176 -9.71 -1.53 -10.99
C LEU A 176 -10.65 -0.82 -11.97
N ASN A 177 -10.90 0.47 -11.73
CA ASN A 177 -11.80 1.29 -12.56
C ASN A 177 -11.04 2.12 -13.62
N SER A 178 -9.73 1.88 -13.78
CA SER A 178 -8.85 2.65 -14.66
C SER A 178 -8.89 2.12 -16.10
N LEU A 179 -9.58 2.85 -16.98
CA LEU A 179 -9.58 2.55 -18.42
C LEU A 179 -8.16 2.63 -19.01
N GLU A 180 -7.34 3.56 -18.49
CA GLU A 180 -5.95 3.73 -18.91
C GLU A 180 -5.09 2.50 -18.56
N MET A 181 -5.33 1.88 -17.39
CA MET A 181 -4.63 0.66 -17.00
C MET A 181 -5.07 -0.54 -17.85
N ALA A 182 -6.37 -0.68 -18.12
CA ALA A 182 -6.87 -1.72 -19.02
C ALA A 182 -6.24 -1.61 -20.43
N GLN A 183 -6.14 -0.39 -20.97
CA GLN A 183 -5.48 -0.13 -22.25
C GLN A 183 -3.98 -0.44 -22.20
N PHE A 184 -3.31 -0.09 -21.09
CA PHE A 184 -1.90 -0.38 -20.87
C PHE A 184 -1.62 -1.88 -20.85
N ILE A 185 -2.41 -2.65 -20.08
CA ILE A 185 -2.34 -4.11 -20.00
C ILE A 185 -2.51 -4.72 -21.40
N HIS A 186 -3.60 -4.36 -22.09
CA HIS A 186 -3.87 -4.87 -23.44
C HIS A 186 -2.71 -4.60 -24.42
N LYS A 187 -2.15 -3.39 -24.38
CA LYS A 187 -1.02 -2.99 -25.21
C LYS A 187 0.22 -3.85 -24.94
N HIS A 188 0.56 -4.08 -23.68
CA HIS A 188 1.75 -4.86 -23.30
C HIS A 188 1.60 -6.35 -23.62
N VAL A 189 0.43 -6.94 -23.32
CA VAL A 189 0.10 -8.33 -23.68
C VAL A 189 0.19 -8.54 -25.19
N THR A 190 -0.43 -7.64 -25.98
CA THR A 190 -0.41 -7.72 -27.44
C THR A 190 1.00 -7.52 -28.00
N ARG A 191 1.72 -6.50 -27.52
CA ARG A 191 3.09 -6.20 -27.99
C ARG A 191 4.05 -7.35 -27.74
N ASN A 192 3.92 -8.01 -26.59
CA ASN A 192 4.78 -9.14 -26.23
C ASN A 192 4.26 -10.47 -26.79
N GLY A 193 3.13 -10.49 -27.50
CA GLY A 193 2.58 -11.73 -28.09
C GLY A 193 2.22 -12.78 -27.04
N ILE A 194 1.79 -12.34 -25.86
CA ILE A 194 1.39 -13.22 -24.76
C ILE A 194 -0.09 -13.57 -24.96
N LYS A 195 -0.44 -14.85 -24.80
CA LYS A 195 -1.86 -15.23 -24.83
C LYS A 195 -2.53 -14.67 -23.56
N PRO A 196 -3.74 -14.09 -23.65
CA PRO A 196 -4.43 -13.56 -22.48
C PRO A 196 -4.60 -14.57 -21.34
N GLU A 197 -4.79 -15.86 -21.66
CA GLU A 197 -4.87 -16.97 -20.70
C GLU A 197 -3.59 -17.22 -19.90
N CYS A 198 -2.45 -16.63 -20.29
CA CYS A 198 -1.19 -16.74 -19.57
C CYS A 198 -0.93 -15.56 -18.62
N ILE A 199 -1.88 -14.63 -18.47
CA ILE A 199 -1.81 -13.53 -17.53
C ILE A 199 -3.00 -13.62 -16.58
N GLU A 200 -2.70 -13.75 -15.30
CA GLU A 200 -3.67 -13.69 -14.21
C GLU A 200 -3.45 -12.39 -13.45
N LEU A 201 -4.53 -11.64 -13.19
CA LEU A 201 -4.47 -10.41 -12.41
C LEU A 201 -5.06 -10.68 -11.03
N GLU A 202 -4.23 -10.55 -10.01
CA GLU A 202 -4.64 -10.71 -8.62
C GLU A 202 -4.92 -9.35 -8.01
N ILE A 203 -6.05 -9.21 -7.33
CA ILE A 203 -6.43 -7.98 -6.64
C ILE A 203 -6.64 -8.32 -5.18
N THR A 204 -5.93 -7.63 -4.31
CA THR A 204 -6.13 -7.76 -2.87
C THR A 204 -7.42 -7.04 -2.45
N GLU A 205 -8.30 -7.74 -1.72
CA GLU A 205 -9.63 -7.23 -1.30
C GLU A 205 -9.59 -5.98 -0.41
N THR A 206 -8.44 -5.60 0.16
CA THR A 206 -8.34 -4.64 1.26
C THR A 206 -8.83 -3.21 0.92
N PHE A 207 -8.85 -2.81 -0.36
CA PHE A 207 -9.36 -1.49 -0.78
C PHE A 207 -10.70 -1.54 -1.53
N ALA A 208 -11.11 -2.71 -2.04
CA ALA A 208 -12.37 -2.84 -2.79
C ALA A 208 -13.60 -2.50 -1.92
N ALA A 209 -13.48 -2.69 -0.60
CA ALA A 209 -14.52 -2.35 0.36
C ALA A 209 -14.65 -0.84 0.66
N GLU A 210 -13.62 -0.02 0.39
CA GLU A 210 -13.65 1.42 0.73
C GLU A 210 -14.31 2.29 -0.37
N GLN A 211 -14.53 1.75 -1.57
CA GLN A 211 -15.16 2.47 -2.70
C GLN A 211 -16.69 2.27 -2.80
N GLN A 212 -17.30 1.50 -1.90
CA GLN A 212 -18.78 1.34 -1.82
C GLN A 212 -19.44 2.26 -0.77
N GLY A 213 -18.82 3.37 -0.40
CA GLY A 213 -19.34 4.34 0.58
C GLY A 213 -19.67 5.70 -0.03
#